data_AF-A0A821ME33-F1
#
_entry.id   AF-A0A821ME33-F1
#
_cell.length_a   1.000
_cell.length_b   1.000
_cell.length_c   1.000
_cell.angle_alpha   90.00
_cell.angle_beta   90.00
_cell.angle_gamma   90.00
#
_symmetry.space_group_name_H-M   'P 1'
#
loop_
_entity.id
_entity.type
_entity.pdbx_description
1 polymer ?
#
loop_
_entity_poly.entity_id
_entity_poly.type
_entity_poly.pdbx_seq_one_letter_code
_entity_poly.pdbx_strand_id
1 'polypeptide(L)'
;ITLEQRVSIQYLQPPPLPEPGPLIIKEVRPRQPSPPSPLVIYEHASRRSTPPPLILRERPPTPPPVIQSETIVKELPAMPVPPRSLIIERFPPPPEKPRKKNKFYSFVL
;
A
#
# COMPACT_ATOMS: atom_id res chain seq x y z
N ILE A 1 -47.01 -50.95 15.37
CA ILE A 1 -46.87 -50.58 16.79
C ILE A 1 -45.40 -50.28 17.01
N THR A 2 -45.03 -49.01 17.09
CA THR A 2 -43.65 -48.58 17.39
C THR A 2 -43.54 -48.41 18.89
N LEU A 3 -42.76 -49.29 19.52
CA LEU A 3 -42.48 -49.25 20.95
C LEU A 3 -41.35 -48.25 21.19
N GLU A 4 -41.67 -47.12 21.81
CA GLU A 4 -40.66 -46.14 22.22
C GLU A 4 -40.27 -46.39 23.67
N GLN A 5 -39.05 -46.87 23.88
CA GLN A 5 -38.48 -47.05 25.21
C GLN A 5 -37.72 -45.78 25.62
N ARG A 6 -38.19 -45.15 26.70
CA ARG A 6 -37.50 -43.99 27.28
C ARG A 6 -36.35 -44.46 28.16
N VAL A 7 -35.12 -44.20 27.72
CA VAL A 7 -33.90 -44.48 28.47
C VAL A 7 -33.28 -43.15 28.91
N SER A 8 -33.03 -43.01 30.22
CA SER A 8 -32.30 -41.88 30.79
C SER A 8 -30.84 -42.27 30.97
N ILE A 9 -29.97 -41.77 30.09
CA ILE A 9 -28.53 -42.01 30.17
C ILE A 9 -27.91 -40.89 31.01
N GLN A 10 -27.44 -41.24 32.22
CA GLN A 10 -26.59 -40.36 33.02
C GLN A 10 -25.14 -40.82 32.87
N TYR A 11 -24.28 -39.93 32.40
CA TYR A 11 -22.85 -40.20 32.34
C TYR A 11 -22.28 -40.06 33.75
N LEU A 12 -21.81 -41.17 34.35
CA LEU A 12 -21.05 -41.14 35.60
C LEU A 12 -19.78 -40.28 35.47
N GLN A 13 -19.22 -40.23 34.25
CA GLN A 13 -18.13 -39.36 33.87
C GLN A 13 -18.40 -38.82 32.45
N PRO A 14 -18.51 -37.49 32.27
CA PRO A 14 -18.69 -36.89 30.95
C PRO A 14 -17.52 -37.21 30.02
N PRO A 15 -17.75 -37.26 28.68
CA PRO A 15 -16.66 -37.39 27.73
C PRO A 15 -15.70 -36.19 27.87
N PRO A 16 -14.39 -36.40 27.64
CA PRO A 16 -13.41 -35.34 27.67
C PRO A 16 -13.76 -34.28 26.62
N LEU A 17 -13.61 -33.01 26.99
CA LEU A 17 -13.78 -31.90 26.06
C LEU A 17 -12.71 -32.00 24.94
N PRO A 18 -13.05 -31.60 23.70
CA PRO A 18 -12.05 -31.49 22.64
C PRO A 18 -10.96 -30.52 23.07
N GLU A 19 -9.72 -30.82 22.70
CA GLU A 19 -8.59 -29.96 23.02
C GLU A 19 -8.78 -28.57 22.39
N PRO A 20 -8.48 -27.48 23.11
CA PRO A 20 -8.55 -26.14 22.55
C PRO A 20 -7.55 -26.01 21.39
N GLY A 21 -7.96 -25.28 20.35
CA GLY A 21 -7.08 -24.95 19.24
C GLY A 21 -5.87 -24.10 19.69
N PRO A 22 -4.80 -24.01 18.88
CA PRO A 22 -3.60 -23.28 19.26
C PRO A 22 -3.88 -21.77 19.41
N LEU A 23 -3.37 -21.19 20.50
CA LEU A 23 -3.32 -19.74 20.69
C LEU A 23 -2.11 -19.19 19.92
N ILE A 24 -2.34 -18.38 18.89
CA ILE A 24 -1.25 -17.80 18.10
C ILE A 24 -1.08 -16.33 18.50
N ILE A 25 0.03 -16.01 19.16
CA ILE A 25 0.40 -14.62 19.49
C ILE A 25 1.34 -14.10 18.40
N LYS A 26 0.93 -13.04 17.70
CA LYS A 26 1.76 -12.37 16.67
C LYS A 26 2.10 -10.96 17.12
N GLU A 27 3.38 -10.68 17.29
CA GLU A 27 3.86 -9.31 17.38
C GLU A 27 4.13 -8.78 15.98
N VAL A 28 3.40 -7.74 15.57
CA VAL A 28 3.50 -7.19 14.22
C VAL A 28 3.92 -5.73 14.33
N ARG A 29 5.07 -5.40 13.72
CA ARG A 29 5.38 -4.01 13.38
C ARG A 29 4.78 -3.68 12.03
N PRO A 30 4.17 -2.50 11.86
CA PRO A 30 3.81 -2.04 10.54
C PRO A 30 5.10 -1.94 9.70
N ARG A 31 4.99 -2.29 8.42
CA ARG A 31 6.12 -2.17 7.49
C ARG A 31 6.58 -0.71 7.46
N GLN A 32 7.89 -0.49 7.60
CA GLN A 32 8.44 0.84 7.43
C GLN A 32 8.22 1.28 5.98
N PRO A 33 7.52 2.40 5.72
CA PRO A 33 7.38 2.91 4.37
C PRO A 33 8.77 3.31 3.86
N SER A 34 9.05 3.00 2.58
CA SER A 34 10.26 3.48 1.94
C SER A 34 10.34 5.00 1.99
N PRO A 35 11.54 5.59 2.10
CA PRO A 35 11.69 7.03 2.00
C PRO A 35 11.03 7.52 0.71
N PRO A 36 10.29 8.63 0.77
CA PRO A 36 9.65 9.17 -0.40
C PRO A 36 10.69 9.63 -1.41
N SER A 37 10.45 9.33 -2.69
CA SER A 37 11.28 9.81 -3.79
C SER A 37 11.32 11.34 -3.83
N PRO A 38 12.42 11.94 -4.32
CA PRO A 38 12.47 13.36 -4.58
C PRO A 38 11.36 13.75 -5.56
N LEU A 39 10.73 14.89 -5.28
CA LEU A 39 9.64 15.41 -6.10
C LEU A 39 10.24 16.14 -7.30
N VAL A 40 10.11 15.57 -8.50
CA VAL A 40 10.56 16.17 -9.75
C VAL A 40 9.34 16.48 -10.61
N ILE A 41 9.09 17.78 -10.85
CA ILE A 41 7.90 18.25 -11.57
C ILE A 41 8.27 18.38 -13.04
N TYR A 42 7.59 17.61 -13.88
CA TYR A 42 7.67 17.71 -15.34
C TYR A 42 6.27 18.02 -15.88
N GLU A 43 6.16 19.08 -16.68
CA GLU A 43 4.89 19.49 -17.27
C GLU A 43 4.64 18.75 -18.60
N HIS A 44 3.47 18.13 -18.72
CA HIS A 44 3.09 17.36 -19.92
C HIS A 44 1.65 17.66 -20.35
N ALA A 45 1.38 17.51 -21.64
CA ALA A 45 0.06 17.70 -22.22
C ALA A 45 -0.92 16.58 -21.84
N SER A 46 -2.19 16.93 -21.63
CA SER A 46 -3.26 16.00 -21.25
C SER A 46 -3.53 14.98 -22.35
N ARG A 47 -3.47 13.68 -22.01
CA ARG A 47 -3.85 12.60 -22.93
C ARG A 47 -5.38 12.54 -23.06
N ARG A 48 -5.85 12.15 -24.25
CA ARG A 48 -7.28 11.86 -24.48
C ARG A 48 -7.65 10.55 -23.77
N SER A 49 -8.82 10.54 -23.14
CA SER A 49 -9.33 9.38 -22.39
C SER A 49 -9.90 8.34 -23.33
N THR A 50 -9.42 7.09 -23.23
CA THR A 50 -9.98 5.93 -23.94
C THR A 50 -10.89 5.18 -22.96
N PRO A 51 -12.10 4.77 -23.38
CA PRO A 51 -13.00 4.01 -22.50
C PRO A 51 -12.37 2.67 -22.09
N PRO A 52 -12.59 2.21 -20.84
CA PRO A 52 -12.09 0.94 -20.38
C PRO A 52 -12.77 -0.21 -21.15
N PRO A 53 -12.06 -1.34 -21.37
CA PRO A 53 -12.65 -2.50 -22.02
C PRO A 53 -13.72 -3.16 -21.15
N LEU A 54 -14.69 -3.82 -21.78
CA LEU A 54 -15.68 -4.65 -21.10
C LEU A 54 -15.01 -5.94 -20.60
N ILE A 55 -15.02 -6.15 -19.29
CA ILE A 55 -14.45 -7.35 -18.67
C ILE A 55 -15.60 -8.21 -18.14
N LEU A 56 -15.86 -9.34 -18.79
CA LEU A 56 -16.77 -10.36 -18.28
C LEU A 56 -15.99 -11.26 -17.33
N ARG A 57 -16.44 -11.37 -16.08
CA ARG A 57 -15.83 -12.23 -15.06
C ARG A 57 -16.87 -13.18 -14.51
N GLU A 58 -16.48 -14.44 -14.40
CA GLU A 58 -17.24 -15.43 -13.67
C GLU A 58 -17.09 -15.22 -12.16
N ARG A 59 -18.10 -15.69 -11.41
CA ARG A 59 -18.07 -15.62 -9.95
C ARG A 59 -17.05 -16.63 -9.41
N PRO A 60 -16.18 -16.24 -8.45
CA PRO A 60 -15.26 -17.17 -7.80
C PRO A 60 -15.99 -18.31 -7.09
N PRO A 61 -15.35 -19.49 -6.94
CA PRO A 61 -15.91 -20.61 -6.19
C PRO A 61 -16.04 -20.29 -4.70
N THR A 62 -16.96 -20.99 -4.02
CA THR A 62 -17.17 -20.87 -2.57
C THR A 62 -15.99 -21.48 -1.81
N PRO A 63 -15.40 -20.77 -0.82
CA PRO A 63 -14.28 -21.29 -0.05
C PRO A 63 -14.69 -22.43 0.91
N PRO A 64 -13.74 -23.29 1.31
CA PRO A 64 -13.99 -24.35 2.28
C PRO A 64 -14.24 -23.82 3.70
N PRO A 65 -14.90 -24.60 4.57
CA PRO A 65 -15.12 -24.24 5.98
C PRO A 65 -13.81 -24.21 6.76
N VAL A 66 -13.60 -23.16 7.56
CA VAL A 66 -12.37 -22.91 8.33
C VAL A 66 -12.57 -23.30 9.79
N ILE A 67 -11.59 -24.01 10.36
CA ILE A 67 -11.51 -24.34 11.80
C ILE A 67 -11.15 -23.06 12.56
N GLN A 68 -11.88 -22.74 13.62
CA GLN A 68 -11.68 -21.53 14.39
C GLN A 68 -10.37 -21.60 15.19
N SER A 69 -9.53 -20.59 15.05
CA SER A 69 -8.32 -20.39 15.84
C SER A 69 -8.36 -19.02 16.50
N GLU A 70 -7.84 -18.93 17.72
CA GLU A 70 -7.73 -17.67 18.44
C GLU A 70 -6.34 -17.06 18.18
N THR A 71 -6.31 -15.96 17.43
CA THR A 71 -5.08 -15.23 17.11
C THR A 71 -5.10 -13.87 17.81
N ILE A 72 -4.16 -13.66 18.72
CA ILE A 72 -3.96 -12.37 19.38
C ILE A 72 -2.84 -11.63 18.64
N VAL A 73 -3.17 -10.50 18.03
CA VAL A 73 -2.20 -9.63 17.34
C VAL A 73 -1.85 -8.46 18.24
N LYS A 74 -0.55 -8.30 18.54
CA LYS A 74 0.00 -7.17 19.28
C LYS A 74 0.67 -6.22 18.31
N GLU A 75 0.09 -5.04 18.15
CA GLU A 75 0.62 -3.98 17.28
C GLU A 75 1.69 -3.17 18.01
N LEU A 76 2.85 -3.07 17.36
CA LEU A 76 3.96 -2.25 17.85
C LEU A 76 3.97 -0.91 17.11
N PRO A 77 4.41 0.19 17.76
CA PRO A 77 4.44 1.52 17.14
C PRO A 77 5.33 1.55 15.90
N ALA A 78 4.91 2.32 14.89
CA ALA A 78 5.66 2.51 13.66
C ALA A 78 6.95 3.32 13.90
N MET A 79 8.01 3.00 13.16
CA MET A 79 9.21 3.84 13.12
C MET A 79 8.92 5.13 12.33
N PRO A 80 9.48 6.28 12.75
CA PRO A 80 9.28 7.54 12.04
C PRO A 80 9.87 7.48 10.62
N VAL A 81 9.18 8.12 9.68
CA VAL A 81 9.61 8.19 8.27
C VAL A 81 10.61 9.34 8.11
N PRO A 82 11.75 9.14 7.42
CA PRO A 82 12.67 10.22 7.13
C PRO A 82 12.03 11.32 6.24
N PRO A 83 12.43 12.59 6.37
CA PRO A 83 11.90 13.70 5.56
C PRO A 83 12.25 13.55 4.07
N ARG A 84 11.43 14.15 3.19
CA ARG A 84 11.66 14.14 1.73
C ARG A 84 12.78 15.11 1.34
N SER A 85 13.62 14.73 0.37
CA SER A 85 14.55 15.67 -0.29
C SER A 85 13.86 16.36 -1.48
N LEU A 86 14.19 17.64 -1.70
CA LEU A 86 13.73 18.44 -2.86
C LEU A 86 14.94 18.76 -3.74
N ILE A 87 14.85 18.44 -5.04
CA ILE A 87 15.87 18.76 -6.04
C ILE A 87 15.25 19.76 -7.01
N ILE A 88 15.84 20.96 -7.11
CA ILE A 88 15.39 22.02 -8.02
C ILE A 88 16.42 22.17 -9.13
N GLU A 89 16.14 21.56 -10.28
CA GLU A 89 16.96 21.76 -11.48
C GLU A 89 16.50 23.05 -12.18
N ARG A 90 17.37 24.06 -12.21
CA ARG A 90 17.13 25.33 -12.89
C ARG A 90 17.92 25.37 -14.19
N PHE A 91 17.24 25.68 -15.29
CA PHE A 91 17.93 25.97 -16.54
C PHE A 91 18.79 27.24 -16.41
N PRO A 92 19.99 27.28 -17.01
CA PRO A 92 20.83 28.47 -17.01
C PRO A 92 20.10 29.62 -17.74
N PRO A 93 20.33 30.88 -17.33
CA PRO A 93 19.78 32.02 -18.03
C PRO A 93 20.24 32.03 -19.49
N PRO A 94 19.39 32.48 -20.43
CA PRO A 94 19.78 32.58 -21.84
C PRO A 94 20.99 33.52 -21.98
N PRO A 95 21.88 33.26 -22.95
CA PRO A 95 23.07 34.09 -23.14
C PRO A 95 22.68 35.53 -23.48
N GLU A 96 23.51 36.49 -23.03
CA GLU A 96 23.30 37.90 -23.34
C GLU A 96 23.31 38.15 -24.86
N LYS A 97 22.40 39.01 -25.33
CA LYS A 97 22.40 39.43 -26.73
C LYS A 97 23.69 40.22 -27.03
N PRO A 98 24.34 39.98 -28.19
CA PRO A 98 25.59 40.68 -28.53
C PRO A 98 25.37 42.19 -28.65
N ARG A 99 26.16 42.97 -27.89
CA ARG A 99 26.17 44.43 -27.98
C ARG A 99 26.83 44.87 -29.30
N LYS A 100 26.11 45.61 -30.14
CA LYS A 100 26.70 46.28 -31.31
C LYS A 100 27.69 47.35 -30.82
N LYS A 101 28.97 47.19 -31.16
CA LYS A 101 30.01 48.22 -30.91
C LYS A 101 29.86 49.32 -31.96
N ASN A 102 29.38 50.50 -31.57
CA ASN A 102 29.48 51.69 -32.41
C ASN A 102 30.94 52.16 -32.38
N LYS A 103 31.67 51.98 -33.49
CA LYS A 103 33.00 52.57 -33.68
C LYS A 103 32.83 54.06 -33.98
N PHE A 104 33.15 54.93 -33.03
CA PHE A 104 33.39 56.33 -33.33
C PHE A 104 34.84 56.48 -33.78
N TYR A 105 35.04 56.88 -35.03
CA TYR A 105 36.35 57.31 -35.53
C TYR A 105 36.49 58.80 -35.23
N SER A 106 37.45 59.17 -34.39
CA SER A 106 37.89 60.55 -34.23
C SER A 106 39.07 60.80 -35.18
N PHE A 107 38.84 61.57 -36.24
CA PHE A 107 39.90 62.20 -37.02
C PHE A 107 40.38 63.44 -36.26
N VAL A 108 41.68 63.51 -35.96
CA VAL A 108 42.35 64.73 -35.50
C VAL A 108 43.20 65.22 -36.66
N LEU A 109 42.96 66.47 -37.06
CA LEU A 109 43.66 67.24 -38.09
C LEU A 109 45.04 67.69 -37.62
#